data_AF-A0A7C3APU4-F1
#
_entry.id   AF-A0A7C3APU4-F1
#
_cell.length_a   1.000
_cell.length_b   1.000
_cell.length_c   1.000
_cell.angle_alpha   90.00
_cell.angle_beta   90.00
_cell.angle_gamma   90.00
#
_symmetry.space_group_name_H-M   'P 1'
#
loop_
_entity.id
_entity.type
_entity.pdbx_description
1 polymer ?
#
loop_
_entity_poly.entity_id
_entity_poly.type
_entity_poly.pdbx_seq_one_letter_code
_entity_poly.pdbx_strand_id
1 'polypeptide(L)'
;MTTHPKEHIVFSEKDLSRVTRDPFPGSRKIYVEGSAPSIRVAMREVSQAPTLSVSSGEAGEQNPPITLYDTSGPYTDPSVEIDVHKGLLPIRLPWILKRDNVEELDGPSVIFSDDQAPTEFQFPHPRRPLRAKPGARITQMHYARQGVITPEMEYIAIRENMRCEEAAAYLKKHHPGVDWGANLPPVITPEFVRDEVARGRAIIPAN
;
A
#
# COMPACT_ATOMS: atom_id res chain seq x y z
N MET A 1 22.18 -3.35 38.86
CA MET A 1 21.40 -3.53 37.62
C MET A 1 22.39 -3.81 36.50
N THR A 2 22.59 -5.08 36.17
CA THR A 2 23.45 -5.52 35.07
C THR A 2 22.75 -5.22 33.75
N THR A 3 23.25 -4.22 33.03
CA THR A 3 22.86 -3.96 31.64
C THR A 3 23.43 -5.06 30.77
N HIS A 4 22.64 -6.08 30.45
CA HIS A 4 22.98 -7.00 29.36
C HIS A 4 23.02 -6.19 28.06
N PRO A 5 24.10 -6.25 27.26
CA PRO A 5 24.11 -5.62 25.95
C PRO A 5 23.00 -6.27 25.12
N LYS A 6 22.09 -5.44 24.60
CA LYS A 6 21.00 -5.90 23.74
C LYS A 6 21.61 -6.26 22.39
N GLU A 7 21.55 -7.53 22.01
CA GLU A 7 21.96 -7.96 20.67
C GLU A 7 20.90 -7.54 19.65
N HIS A 8 21.32 -6.91 18.55
CA HIS A 8 20.45 -6.55 17.44
C HIS A 8 20.23 -7.75 16.53
N ILE A 9 19.06 -7.83 15.90
CA ILE A 9 18.81 -8.87 14.89
C ILE A 9 19.74 -8.64 13.70
N VAL A 10 20.64 -9.61 13.49
CA VAL A 10 21.46 -9.70 12.29
C VAL A 10 20.98 -10.88 11.46
N PHE A 11 20.33 -10.58 10.34
CA PHE A 11 20.00 -11.58 9.33
C PHE A 11 21.27 -12.02 8.61
N SER A 12 21.46 -13.33 8.47
CA SER A 12 22.57 -13.86 7.67
C SER A 12 22.31 -13.61 6.17
N GLU A 13 23.35 -13.66 5.34
CA GLU A 13 23.17 -13.61 3.87
C GLU A 13 22.20 -14.68 3.37
N LYS A 14 22.17 -15.86 4.01
CA LYS A 14 21.24 -16.95 3.71
C LYS A 14 19.79 -16.60 4.06
N ASP A 15 19.56 -15.79 5.10
CA ASP A 15 18.22 -15.32 5.45
C ASP A 15 17.74 -14.25 4.46
N LEU A 16 18.64 -13.34 4.08
CA LEU A 16 18.36 -12.31 3.08
C LEU A 16 18.09 -12.91 1.70
N SER A 17 18.81 -13.96 1.31
CA SER A 17 18.61 -14.62 0.02
C SER A 17 17.27 -15.35 -0.12
N ARG A 18 16.53 -15.57 0.97
CA ARG A 18 15.17 -16.15 0.95
C ARG A 18 14.10 -15.12 0.59
N VAL A 19 14.41 -13.83 0.66
CA VAL A 19 13.47 -12.77 0.32
C VAL A 19 13.43 -12.63 -1.20
N THR A 20 12.34 -13.09 -1.81
CA THR A 20 12.13 -12.93 -3.25
C THR A 20 11.93 -11.47 -3.62
N ARG A 21 12.73 -10.98 -4.58
CA ARG A 21 12.70 -9.58 -5.04
C ARG A 21 12.55 -9.41 -6.54
N ASP A 22 12.58 -10.50 -7.29
CA ASP A 22 12.43 -10.42 -8.73
C ASP A 22 11.04 -9.90 -9.10
N PRO A 23 10.93 -9.01 -10.10
CA PRO A 23 9.65 -8.67 -10.68
C PRO A 23 8.94 -9.94 -11.17
N PHE A 24 7.61 -9.96 -11.06
CA PHE A 24 6.84 -11.06 -11.63
C PHE A 24 7.10 -11.18 -13.14
N PRO A 25 7.23 -12.39 -13.70
CA PRO A 25 7.49 -12.57 -15.13
C PRO A 25 6.50 -11.80 -16.00
N GLY A 26 7.03 -11.12 -17.03
CA GLY A 26 6.23 -10.29 -17.95
C GLY A 26 5.57 -9.07 -17.31
N SER A 27 5.87 -8.78 -16.04
CA SER A 27 5.29 -7.66 -15.31
C SER A 27 6.33 -6.61 -14.93
N ARG A 28 5.90 -5.35 -14.82
CA ARG A 28 6.70 -4.26 -14.22
C ARG A 28 5.89 -3.54 -13.16
N LYS A 29 6.57 -3.07 -12.11
CA LYS A 29 6.00 -2.15 -11.13
C LYS A 29 5.69 -0.83 -11.82
N ILE A 30 4.52 -0.26 -11.51
CA ILE A 30 4.18 1.11 -11.87
C ILE A 30 3.59 1.84 -10.67
N TYR A 31 3.60 3.17 -10.74
CA TYR A 31 3.01 4.04 -9.73
C TYR A 31 2.11 5.05 -10.40
N VAL A 32 0.88 5.14 -9.92
CA VAL A 32 -0.07 6.20 -10.31
C VAL A 32 0.06 7.34 -9.31
N GLU A 33 0.33 8.54 -9.80
CA GLU A 33 0.40 9.73 -8.95
C GLU A 33 -1.00 10.24 -8.65
N GLY A 34 -1.25 10.59 -7.39
CA GLY A 34 -2.47 11.27 -6.96
C GLY A 34 -2.32 12.80 -7.02
N SER A 35 -3.21 13.49 -6.32
CA SER A 35 -3.27 14.96 -6.22
C SER A 35 -2.01 15.60 -5.62
N ALA A 36 -1.20 14.82 -4.90
CA ALA A 36 0.06 15.25 -4.31
C ALA A 36 1.20 14.28 -4.65
N PRO A 37 2.44 14.76 -4.84
CA PRO A 37 3.60 13.91 -5.16
C PRO A 37 3.88 12.79 -4.15
N SER A 38 3.42 12.96 -2.91
CA SER A 38 3.54 11.93 -1.87
C SER A 38 2.61 10.73 -2.08
N ILE A 39 1.53 10.89 -2.87
CA ILE A 39 0.53 9.85 -3.13
C ILE A 39 0.94 9.14 -4.42
N ARG A 40 1.68 8.04 -4.28
CA ARG A 40 2.13 7.18 -5.39
C ARG A 40 1.58 5.78 -5.20
N VAL A 41 0.55 5.43 -5.96
CA VAL A 41 -0.21 4.19 -5.79
C VAL A 41 0.39 3.08 -6.64
N ALA A 42 0.96 2.08 -5.97
CA ALA A 42 1.58 0.94 -6.62
C ALA A 42 0.56 0.02 -7.30
N MET A 43 0.86 -0.32 -8.55
CA MET A 43 0.19 -1.35 -9.35
C MET A 43 1.27 -2.13 -10.12
N ARG A 44 0.88 -3.14 -10.89
CA ARG A 44 1.77 -3.77 -11.87
C ARG A 44 1.13 -3.80 -13.24
N GLU A 45 1.93 -3.61 -14.27
CA GLU A 45 1.52 -3.80 -15.66
C GLU A 45 2.08 -5.11 -16.19
N VAL A 46 1.21 -5.91 -16.79
CA VAL A 46 1.57 -7.14 -17.50
C VAL A 46 1.63 -6.87 -18.98
N SER A 47 2.80 -7.08 -19.58
CA SER A 47 2.97 -7.01 -21.04
C SER A 47 2.29 -8.20 -21.71
N GLN A 48 1.64 -7.94 -22.83
CA GLN A 48 1.02 -8.98 -23.66
C GLN A 48 1.88 -9.23 -24.90
N ALA A 49 1.92 -10.48 -25.36
CA ALA A 49 2.49 -10.77 -26.67
C ALA A 49 1.62 -10.16 -27.78
N PRO A 50 2.19 -9.78 -28.93
CA PRO A 50 1.40 -9.32 -30.07
C PRO A 50 0.49 -10.44 -30.59
N THR A 51 -0.69 -10.06 -31.08
CA THR A 51 -1.60 -10.98 -31.77
C THR A 51 -0.98 -11.37 -33.11
N LEU A 52 -0.87 -12.67 -33.39
CA LEU A 52 -0.30 -13.14 -34.65
C LEU A 52 -1.31 -12.99 -35.79
N SER A 53 -0.82 -12.58 -36.96
CA SER A 53 -1.60 -12.60 -38.19
C SER A 53 -1.97 -14.03 -38.55
N VAL A 54 -3.27 -14.28 -38.76
CA VAL A 54 -3.78 -15.61 -39.13
C VAL A 54 -3.24 -16.06 -40.50
N SER A 55 -2.93 -15.13 -41.40
CA SER A 55 -2.49 -15.42 -42.76
C SER A 55 -0.97 -15.58 -42.92
N SER A 56 -0.17 -14.83 -42.16
CA SER A 56 1.30 -14.86 -42.27
C SER A 56 2.01 -15.51 -41.07
N GLY A 57 1.32 -15.70 -39.93
CA GLY A 57 1.93 -16.16 -38.68
C GLY A 57 2.89 -15.14 -38.04
N GLU A 58 3.07 -13.97 -38.65
CA GLU A 58 3.93 -12.89 -38.16
C GLU A 58 3.21 -12.05 -37.10
N ALA A 59 3.99 -11.33 -36.29
CA ALA A 59 3.46 -10.41 -35.28
C ALA A 59 2.58 -9.34 -35.95
N GLY A 60 1.29 -9.36 -35.61
CA GLY A 60 0.29 -8.42 -36.10
C GLY A 60 0.03 -7.30 -35.08
N GLU A 61 -1.16 -7.30 -34.51
CA GLU A 61 -1.63 -6.23 -33.60
C GLU A 61 -0.90 -6.26 -32.26
N GLN A 62 -0.39 -5.11 -31.83
CA GLN A 62 0.19 -4.97 -30.50
C GLN A 62 -0.89 -4.87 -29.43
N ASN A 63 -0.79 -5.73 -28.41
CA ASN A 63 -1.73 -5.73 -27.30
C ASN A 63 -1.26 -4.76 -26.20
N PRO A 64 -2.11 -3.82 -25.73
CA PRO A 64 -1.77 -2.91 -24.64
C PRO A 64 -1.52 -3.68 -23.34
N PRO A 65 -0.70 -3.16 -22.41
CA PRO A 65 -0.48 -3.83 -21.13
C PRO A 65 -1.77 -3.89 -20.29
N ILE A 66 -1.87 -4.90 -19.43
CA ILE A 66 -2.96 -5.03 -18.46
C ILE A 66 -2.47 -4.55 -17.10
N THR A 67 -3.12 -3.54 -16.54
CA THR A 67 -2.84 -3.06 -15.18
C THR A 67 -3.57 -3.93 -14.17
N LEU A 68 -2.85 -4.38 -13.14
CA LEU A 68 -3.36 -5.24 -12.08
C LEU A 68 -3.03 -4.66 -10.71
N TYR A 69 -3.88 -4.98 -9.74
CA TYR A 69 -3.60 -4.73 -8.33
C TYR A 69 -2.29 -5.40 -7.92
N ASP A 70 -1.50 -4.70 -7.11
CA ASP A 70 -0.21 -5.20 -6.64
C ASP A 70 0.00 -4.92 -5.14
N THR A 71 0.02 -6.00 -4.35
CA THR A 71 0.25 -5.98 -2.90
C THR A 71 1.68 -6.33 -2.50
N SER A 72 2.58 -6.57 -3.45
CA SER A 72 3.97 -6.96 -3.17
C SER A 72 4.83 -5.84 -2.58
N GLY A 73 4.31 -4.61 -2.51
CA GLY A 73 5.04 -3.46 -1.97
C GLY A 73 6.28 -3.12 -2.81
N PRO A 74 7.32 -2.52 -2.21
CA PRO A 74 8.55 -2.18 -2.94
C PRO A 74 9.46 -3.40 -3.24
N TYR A 75 9.11 -4.60 -2.77
CA TYR A 75 9.98 -5.78 -2.92
C TYR A 75 10.19 -6.20 -4.37
N THR A 76 9.19 -6.00 -5.24
CA THR A 76 9.26 -6.30 -6.68
C THR A 76 9.55 -5.06 -7.53
N ASP A 77 9.91 -3.94 -6.90
CA ASP A 77 10.41 -2.77 -7.61
C ASP A 77 11.94 -2.85 -7.72
N PRO A 78 12.49 -3.06 -8.93
CA PRO A 78 13.94 -3.17 -9.11
C PRO A 78 14.67 -1.84 -8.89
N SER A 79 13.96 -0.70 -8.86
CA SER A 79 14.54 0.62 -8.60
C SER A 79 14.69 0.94 -7.12
N VAL A 80 14.11 0.13 -6.23
CA VAL A 80 14.16 0.33 -4.78
C VAL A 80 15.19 -0.59 -4.16
N GLU A 81 16.15 -0.03 -3.42
CA GLU A 81 17.04 -0.82 -2.58
C GLU A 81 16.32 -1.22 -1.28
N ILE A 82 16.22 -2.52 -1.00
CA ILE A 82 15.59 -3.04 0.21
C ILE A 82 16.68 -3.45 1.18
N ASP A 83 16.64 -2.82 2.36
CA ASP A 83 17.46 -3.15 3.51
C ASP A 83 16.52 -3.49 4.69
N VAL A 84 16.44 -4.77 5.03
CA VAL A 84 15.55 -5.26 6.10
C VAL A 84 15.96 -4.76 7.48
N HIS A 85 17.21 -4.33 7.67
CA HIS A 85 17.69 -3.75 8.93
C HIS A 85 17.24 -2.30 9.08
N LYS A 86 17.09 -1.57 7.96
CA LYS A 86 16.52 -0.20 7.95
C LYS A 86 15.00 -0.20 7.94
N GLY A 87 14.41 -1.27 7.39
CA GLY A 87 12.98 -1.38 7.15
C GLY A 87 12.52 -0.54 5.95
N LEU A 88 11.23 -0.64 5.62
CA LEU A 88 10.67 0.08 4.47
C LEU A 88 10.55 1.59 4.73
N LEU A 89 10.57 2.36 3.63
CA LEU A 89 10.31 3.79 3.64
C LEU A 89 8.89 4.06 4.20
N PRO A 90 8.73 4.92 5.22
CA PRO A 90 7.45 5.16 5.86
C PRO A 90 6.65 6.21 5.04
N ILE A 91 6.16 5.83 3.87
CA ILE A 91 5.53 6.73 2.89
C ILE A 91 4.34 7.54 3.45
N ARG A 92 3.67 7.03 4.49
CA ARG A 92 2.52 7.66 5.15
C ARG A 92 2.90 8.65 6.25
N LEU A 93 4.13 8.59 6.76
CA LEU A 93 4.55 9.40 7.92
C LEU A 93 4.35 10.92 7.67
N PRO A 94 4.72 11.48 6.50
CA PRO A 94 4.46 12.90 6.23
C PRO A 94 2.97 13.26 6.28
N TRP A 95 2.07 12.35 5.85
CA TRP A 95 0.62 12.59 5.88
C TRP A 95 0.10 12.65 7.31
N ILE A 96 0.61 11.77 8.17
CA ILE A 96 0.24 11.68 9.58
C ILE A 96 0.72 12.94 10.32
N LEU A 97 2.00 13.31 10.16
CA LEU A 97 2.59 14.48 10.82
C LEU A 97 1.93 15.79 10.37
N LYS A 98 1.57 15.92 9.08
CA LYS A 98 0.91 17.12 8.53
C LYS A 98 -0.44 17.44 9.19
N ARG A 99 -1.13 16.45 9.78
CA ARG A 99 -2.41 16.67 10.49
C ARG A 99 -2.25 17.33 11.85
N ASP A 100 -1.02 17.40 12.37
CA ASP A 100 -0.65 18.04 13.63
C ASP A 100 -1.54 17.65 14.83
N ASN A 101 -2.00 16.40 14.88
CA ASN A 101 -2.88 15.89 15.92
C ASN A 101 -2.34 14.61 16.59
N VAL A 102 -1.07 14.31 16.34
CA VAL A 102 -0.29 13.27 17.00
C VAL A 102 0.90 13.87 17.74
N GLU A 103 1.40 13.16 18.73
CA GLU A 103 2.63 13.45 19.46
C GLU A 103 3.53 12.20 19.48
N GLU A 104 4.84 12.41 19.46
CA GLU A 104 5.82 11.34 19.64
C GLU A 104 5.91 10.93 21.11
N LEU A 105 6.01 9.64 21.36
CA LEU A 105 6.31 9.07 22.66
C LEU A 105 7.81 8.78 22.78
N ASP A 106 8.35 8.89 23.99
CA ASP A 106 9.75 8.55 24.29
C ASP A 106 10.04 7.04 24.13
N GLY A 107 9.00 6.22 24.15
CA GLY A 107 9.07 4.77 23.97
C GLY A 107 7.69 4.11 23.97
N PRO A 108 7.64 2.77 23.90
CA PRO A 108 6.39 2.02 24.03
C PRO A 108 5.69 2.36 25.36
N SER A 109 4.37 2.61 25.30
CA SER A 109 3.56 2.95 26.48
C SER A 109 3.26 1.74 27.38
N VAL A 110 3.35 0.53 26.84
CA VAL A 110 3.25 -0.73 27.59
C VAL A 110 4.35 -1.64 27.07
N ILE A 111 5.31 -1.97 27.93
CA ILE A 111 6.14 -3.15 27.74
C ILE A 111 5.24 -4.28 28.22
N PHE A 112 4.73 -5.12 27.32
CA PHE A 112 4.29 -6.44 27.76
C PHE A 112 5.55 -7.12 28.26
N SER A 113 5.78 -7.05 29.58
CA SER A 113 6.81 -7.85 30.24
C SER A 113 6.30 -9.27 30.24
N ASP A 114 6.35 -9.93 29.09
CA ASP A 114 6.57 -11.35 29.15
C ASP A 114 8.02 -11.48 29.59
N ASP A 115 8.26 -11.85 30.85
CA ASP A 115 9.59 -12.19 31.37
C ASP A 115 10.23 -13.38 30.59
N GLN A 116 9.53 -13.89 29.56
CA GLN A 116 9.95 -14.92 28.62
C GLN A 116 10.14 -14.42 27.17
N ALA A 117 9.85 -13.15 26.84
CA ALA A 117 10.12 -12.64 25.49
C ALA A 117 11.65 -12.59 25.31
N PRO A 118 12.22 -13.35 24.36
CA PRO A 118 13.66 -13.35 24.19
C PRO A 118 14.12 -11.92 23.87
N THR A 119 14.99 -11.39 24.73
CA THR A 119 15.66 -10.09 24.58
C THR A 119 16.52 -9.99 23.31
N GLU A 120 16.64 -11.08 22.57
CA GLU A 120 17.50 -11.30 21.40
C GLU A 120 16.99 -10.65 20.10
N PHE A 121 15.78 -10.07 20.09
CA PHE A 121 15.15 -9.63 18.84
C PHE A 121 14.78 -8.14 18.84
N GLN A 122 15.78 -7.25 18.86
CA GLN A 122 15.56 -5.82 18.62
C GLN A 122 15.97 -5.40 17.21
N PHE A 123 15.01 -4.85 16.47
CA PHE A 123 15.32 -4.15 15.21
C PHE A 123 16.20 -2.93 15.49
N PRO A 124 17.23 -2.66 14.66
CA PRO A 124 18.23 -1.64 14.95
C PRO A 124 17.73 -0.20 14.82
N HIS A 125 16.60 0.04 14.13
CA HIS A 125 16.04 1.38 13.91
C HIS A 125 14.59 1.48 14.41
N PRO A 126 14.34 1.43 15.73
CA PRO A 126 12.99 1.59 16.25
C PRO A 126 12.53 3.04 16.05
N ARG A 127 11.44 3.22 15.30
CA ARG A 127 10.78 4.53 15.19
C ARG A 127 10.04 4.83 16.48
N ARG A 128 10.05 6.10 16.90
CA ARG A 128 9.28 6.54 18.05
C ARG A 128 7.79 6.35 17.78
N PRO A 129 7.05 5.70 18.71
CA PRO A 129 5.61 5.54 18.55
C PRO A 129 4.91 6.90 18.53
N LEU A 130 3.84 6.99 17.74
CA LEU A 130 2.96 8.16 17.71
C LEU A 130 1.67 7.85 18.48
N ARG A 131 1.14 8.86 19.17
CA ARG A 131 -0.15 8.82 19.87
C ARG A 131 -0.98 10.03 19.47
N ALA A 132 -2.31 9.92 19.46
CA ALA A 132 -3.18 11.09 19.37
C ALA A 132 -2.91 12.06 20.53
N LYS A 133 -2.83 13.36 20.23
CA LYS A 133 -2.80 14.42 21.26
C LYS A 133 -4.07 14.33 22.14
N PRO A 134 -4.03 14.78 23.41
CA PRO A 134 -5.22 14.80 24.26
C PRO A 134 -6.42 15.48 23.57
N GLY A 135 -7.56 14.79 23.55
CA GLY A 135 -8.80 15.28 22.91
C GLY A 135 -8.86 15.11 21.39
N ALA A 136 -7.76 14.74 20.72
CA ALA A 136 -7.77 14.47 19.29
C ALA A 136 -8.33 13.07 18.96
N ARG A 137 -9.00 12.97 17.80
CA ARG A 137 -9.41 11.69 17.20
C ARG A 137 -8.72 11.57 15.86
N ILE A 138 -8.02 10.45 15.64
CA ILE A 138 -7.13 10.27 14.49
C ILE A 138 -7.57 9.17 13.52
N THR A 139 -8.74 8.56 13.76
CA THR A 139 -9.21 7.43 12.95
C THR A 139 -9.76 7.90 11.60
N GLN A 140 -9.65 7.05 10.58
CA GLN A 140 -10.21 7.33 9.26
C GLN A 140 -11.73 7.53 9.31
N MET A 141 -12.45 6.79 10.16
CA MET A 141 -13.88 7.00 10.40
C MET A 141 -14.20 8.38 11.01
N HIS A 142 -13.33 8.90 11.88
CA HIS A 142 -13.50 10.25 12.42
C HIS A 142 -13.40 11.30 11.31
N TYR A 143 -12.35 11.26 10.49
CA TYR A 143 -12.19 12.19 9.36
C TYR A 143 -13.35 12.08 8.36
N ALA A 144 -13.74 10.85 8.03
CA ALA A 144 -14.84 10.59 7.10
C ALA A 144 -16.16 11.24 7.54
N ARG A 145 -16.52 11.10 8.83
CA ARG A 145 -17.73 11.70 9.41
C ARG A 145 -17.66 13.22 9.53
N GLN A 146 -16.47 13.81 9.46
CA GLN A 146 -16.28 15.27 9.36
C GLN A 146 -16.29 15.76 7.90
N GLY A 147 -16.52 14.88 6.93
CA GLY A 147 -16.50 15.23 5.51
C GLY A 147 -15.09 15.35 4.91
N VAL A 148 -14.04 15.06 5.69
CA VAL A 148 -12.64 15.20 5.30
C VAL A 148 -12.19 13.98 4.51
N ILE A 149 -11.61 14.22 3.33
CA ILE A 149 -10.95 13.22 2.51
C ILE A 149 -9.47 13.19 2.89
N THR A 150 -8.99 12.04 3.34
CA THR A 150 -7.58 11.85 3.69
C THR A 150 -6.76 11.37 2.49
N PRO A 151 -5.42 11.55 2.50
CA PRO A 151 -4.54 10.93 1.50
C PRO A 151 -4.72 9.41 1.40
N GLU A 152 -5.06 8.71 2.49
CA GLU A 152 -5.37 7.28 2.44
C GLU A 152 -6.65 6.96 1.63
N MET A 153 -7.69 7.79 1.76
CA MET A 153 -8.94 7.62 0.98
C MET A 153 -8.69 7.83 -0.51
N GLU A 154 -7.89 8.85 -0.86
CA GLU A 154 -7.48 9.08 -2.25
C GLU A 154 -6.60 7.94 -2.79
N TYR A 155 -5.62 7.50 -1.99
CA TYR A 155 -4.76 6.38 -2.35
C TYR A 155 -5.58 5.13 -2.69
N ILE A 156 -6.61 4.82 -1.87
CA ILE A 156 -7.51 3.69 -2.11
C ILE A 156 -8.34 3.90 -3.38
N ALA A 157 -8.93 5.09 -3.57
CA ALA A 157 -9.74 5.37 -4.75
C ALA A 157 -8.96 5.13 -6.05
N ILE A 158 -7.73 5.64 -6.13
CA ILE A 158 -6.83 5.39 -7.26
C ILE A 158 -6.54 3.88 -7.41
N ARG A 159 -6.28 3.19 -6.30
CA ARG A 159 -5.91 1.77 -6.30
C ARG A 159 -7.05 0.86 -6.76
N GLU A 160 -8.27 1.12 -6.31
CA GLU A 160 -9.46 0.35 -6.69
C GLU A 160 -9.84 0.55 -8.16
N ASN A 161 -9.53 1.72 -8.75
CA ASN A 161 -9.78 1.95 -10.17
C ASN A 161 -8.78 1.23 -11.09
N MET A 162 -7.59 0.83 -10.63
CA MET A 162 -6.57 0.11 -11.41
C MET A 162 -6.28 0.69 -12.82
N ARG A 163 -6.37 2.03 -12.98
CA ARG A 163 -6.29 2.73 -14.28
C ARG A 163 -7.25 2.18 -15.35
N CYS A 164 -8.40 1.66 -14.93
CA CYS A 164 -9.39 1.06 -15.84
C CYS A 164 -9.85 2.07 -16.92
N GLU A 165 -9.92 3.37 -16.61
CA GLU A 165 -10.24 4.42 -17.57
C GLU A 165 -9.23 4.53 -18.73
N GLU A 166 -7.96 4.20 -18.50
CA GLU A 166 -6.91 4.21 -19.53
C GLU A 166 -6.86 2.89 -20.33
N ALA A 167 -7.55 1.85 -19.86
CA ALA A 167 -7.56 0.55 -20.53
C ALA A 167 -8.22 0.63 -21.92
N ALA A 168 -7.79 -0.26 -22.82
CA ALA A 168 -8.40 -0.38 -24.12
C ALA A 168 -9.89 -0.70 -24.02
N ALA A 169 -10.69 -0.17 -24.95
CA ALA A 169 -12.15 -0.24 -24.89
C ALA A 169 -12.69 -1.69 -24.78
N TYR A 170 -12.01 -2.66 -25.38
CA TYR A 170 -12.40 -4.06 -25.29
C TYR A 170 -12.15 -4.67 -23.90
N LEU A 171 -11.15 -4.19 -23.14
CA LEU A 171 -10.87 -4.62 -21.77
C LEU A 171 -11.88 -4.06 -20.76
N LYS A 172 -12.56 -2.96 -21.11
CA LYS A 172 -13.62 -2.37 -20.29
C LYS A 172 -14.94 -3.13 -20.38
N LYS A 173 -15.09 -4.04 -21.36
CA LYS A 173 -16.30 -4.87 -21.50
C LYS A 173 -16.29 -5.94 -20.42
N HIS A 174 -17.25 -5.86 -19.51
CA HIS A 174 -17.46 -6.83 -18.44
C HIS A 174 -18.91 -7.31 -18.46
N HIS A 175 -19.13 -8.52 -17.98
CA HIS A 175 -20.48 -9.03 -17.74
C HIS A 175 -21.13 -8.19 -16.63
N PRO A 176 -22.39 -7.72 -16.77
CA PRO A 176 -23.00 -6.83 -15.79
C PRO A 176 -23.14 -7.47 -14.40
N GLY A 177 -23.25 -8.80 -14.35
CA GLY A 177 -23.35 -9.55 -13.09
C GLY A 177 -24.65 -9.27 -12.34
N VAL A 178 -24.73 -9.72 -11.09
CA VAL A 178 -25.81 -9.41 -10.16
C VAL A 178 -25.16 -8.99 -8.84
N ASP A 179 -25.38 -7.74 -8.44
CA ASP A 179 -24.72 -7.11 -7.29
C ASP A 179 -25.48 -7.29 -5.96
N TRP A 180 -26.67 -7.91 -6.00
CA TRP A 180 -27.55 -8.12 -4.85
C TRP A 180 -27.85 -6.84 -4.06
N GLY A 181 -27.92 -5.69 -4.74
CA GLY A 181 -28.18 -4.39 -4.13
C GLY A 181 -26.94 -3.69 -3.57
N ALA A 182 -25.74 -4.15 -3.93
CA ALA A 182 -24.51 -3.43 -3.61
C ALA A 182 -24.44 -2.08 -4.36
N ASN A 183 -23.95 -1.05 -3.70
CA ASN A 183 -23.79 0.28 -4.30
C ASN A 183 -22.35 0.46 -4.80
N LEU A 184 -22.02 -0.18 -5.92
CA LEU A 184 -20.70 -0.08 -6.55
C LEU A 184 -20.77 0.88 -7.75
N PRO A 185 -20.14 2.07 -7.69
CA PRO A 185 -20.09 2.97 -8.83
C PRO A 185 -19.11 2.45 -9.90
N PRO A 186 -19.24 2.90 -11.16
CA PRO A 186 -18.30 2.53 -12.22
C PRO A 186 -16.88 3.07 -12.00
N VAL A 187 -16.76 4.16 -11.22
CA VAL A 187 -15.49 4.79 -10.85
C VAL A 187 -15.49 5.03 -9.35
N ILE A 188 -14.44 4.59 -8.67
CA ILE A 188 -14.26 4.77 -7.23
C ILE A 188 -13.62 6.14 -6.99
N THR A 189 -14.36 7.08 -6.40
CA THR A 189 -13.82 8.40 -6.06
C THR A 189 -13.36 8.47 -4.60
N PRO A 190 -12.48 9.41 -4.22
CA PRO A 190 -12.13 9.64 -2.82
C PRO A 190 -13.36 9.97 -1.96
N GLU A 191 -14.35 10.69 -2.51
CA GLU A 191 -15.64 10.96 -1.87
C GLU A 191 -16.44 9.69 -1.60
N PHE A 192 -16.48 8.75 -2.57
CA PHE A 192 -17.15 7.47 -2.37
C PHE A 192 -16.49 6.66 -1.25
N VAL A 193 -15.16 6.56 -1.25
CA VAL A 193 -14.41 5.88 -0.18
C VAL A 193 -14.71 6.52 1.19
N ARG A 194 -14.69 7.85 1.26
CA ARG A 194 -15.05 8.59 2.47
C ARG A 194 -16.47 8.24 2.94
N ASP A 195 -17.45 8.24 2.06
CA ASP A 195 -18.85 7.96 2.41
C ASP A 195 -19.05 6.54 2.93
N GLU A 196 -18.40 5.55 2.30
CA GLU A 196 -18.43 4.16 2.76
C GLU A 196 -17.81 3.99 4.15
N VAL A 197 -16.69 4.69 4.41
CA VAL A 197 -16.04 4.72 5.71
C VAL A 197 -16.89 5.46 6.76
N ALA A 198 -17.53 6.58 6.40
CA ALA A 198 -18.38 7.34 7.31
C ALA A 198 -19.60 6.54 7.78
N ARG A 199 -20.20 5.77 6.86
CA ARG A 199 -21.33 4.86 7.09
C ARG A 199 -20.93 3.56 7.78
N GLY A 200 -19.63 3.28 7.90
CA GLY A 200 -19.10 2.05 8.51
C GLY A 200 -19.29 0.80 7.65
N ARG A 201 -19.48 0.95 6.33
CA ARG A 201 -19.56 -0.17 5.37
C ARG A 201 -18.19 -0.59 4.83
N ALA A 202 -17.20 0.30 4.95
CA ALA A 202 -15.80 0.03 4.64
C ALA A 202 -14.89 0.51 5.77
N ILE A 203 -13.68 -0.06 5.85
CA ILE A 203 -12.65 0.33 6.81
C ILE A 203 -11.30 0.53 6.11
N ILE A 204 -10.47 1.39 6.71
CA ILE A 204 -9.09 1.63 6.26
C ILE A 204 -8.16 1.31 7.44
N PRO A 205 -7.61 0.08 7.52
CA PRO A 205 -6.72 -0.32 8.60
C PRO A 205 -5.33 0.33 8.41
N ALA A 206 -5.11 1.45 9.09
CA ALA A 206 -3.98 2.34 8.78
C ALA A 206 -3.45 3.03 10.05
N ASN A 207 -2.95 2.22 10.99
CA ASN A 207 -2.24 2.69 12.20
C ASN A 207 -1.03 3.58 11.85
#